data_AF-A0A6I2XKD4-F1
#
_entry.id   AF-A0A6I2XKD4-F1
#
_cell.length_a   1.000
_cell.length_b   1.000
_cell.length_c   1.000
_cell.angle_alpha   90.00
_cell.angle_beta   90.00
_cell.angle_gamma   90.00
#
_symmetry.space_group_name_H-M   'P 1'
#
loop_
_entity.id
_entity.type
_entity.pdbx_description
1 polymer ?
#
loop_
_entity_poly.entity_id
_entity_poly.type
_entity_poly.pdbx_seq_one_letter_code
_entity_poly.pdbx_strand_id
1 'polypeptide(L)'
;MSGLPGLKTVGLLGGGVIGGAWAARFALNGVDVKLYDIDPQATRKMGEIMGNARRAYRKLTLAPLPQEGTITFVSTPEEAVTDVDFVQESAPERLELKQELLARASKAASPTTVFGSSTSGLLPTQIQKDMVNPERFVVGHPFNPVYLMPLVEICGGDLTSQATKDRAREVYTQIGMRPLMLSKEIDGFVADRLMEALWREALWMVNDGIATAEEIDDAMRFGPGLRWSFMGTFLVYRIAGGEAGMRHFMAQFGPSLKWPWTKLMDVPELDDVLLEKIVSQSDDQAGTATIRELEALRDDCLVSVFQGLRSQNYGAGQVLADYEKMLFGRGPIPVLDPLAPSVSHEMFIPSEWTDYNGHTNDSRYSQLVSEASDTFFRAIGFTPEYLATGRTFYTVEGHSRFLDQTRAGDKIKVLTRVASYDEKRIHLWSEVVREDGVVAFTGEHLFMHVDTATGKTSPMGSELMMLLKPIAEAHAKLSAPTGIGRHVGERPAK
;
A
#
# COMPACT_ATOMS: atom_id res chain seq x y z
N MET A 1 -1.70 10.77 -18.19
CA MET A 1 -0.43 10.60 -17.45
C MET A 1 -0.78 9.99 -16.11
N SER A 2 -0.20 8.84 -15.76
CA SER A 2 -0.48 8.03 -14.55
C SER A 2 0.26 8.51 -13.29
N GLY A 3 1.03 9.61 -13.37
CA GLY A 3 1.84 10.11 -12.28
C GLY A 3 1.04 10.87 -11.22
N LEU A 4 1.57 10.89 -10.00
CA LEU A 4 1.03 11.69 -8.90
C LEU A 4 1.23 13.18 -9.18
N PRO A 5 0.17 14.02 -9.19
CA PRO A 5 0.30 15.44 -9.44
C PRO A 5 1.30 16.10 -8.46
N GLY A 6 2.37 16.65 -9.02
CA GLY A 6 3.42 17.33 -8.26
C GLY A 6 4.26 16.42 -7.35
N LEU A 7 4.28 15.10 -7.55
CA LEU A 7 5.12 14.18 -6.78
C LEU A 7 5.73 13.11 -7.70
N LYS A 8 6.85 13.45 -8.34
CA LYS A 8 7.61 12.57 -9.23
C LYS A 8 8.82 11.97 -8.54
N THR A 9 9.51 12.75 -7.72
CA THR A 9 10.73 12.30 -7.06
C THR A 9 10.76 12.74 -5.61
N VAL A 10 11.16 11.83 -4.71
CA VAL A 10 11.36 12.11 -3.28
C VAL A 10 12.80 11.88 -2.85
N GLY A 11 13.28 12.76 -1.97
CA GLY A 11 14.56 12.61 -1.29
C GLY A 11 14.39 11.89 0.04
N LEU A 12 15.17 10.85 0.31
CA LEU A 12 15.17 10.15 1.58
C LEU A 12 16.53 10.28 2.26
N LEU A 13 16.50 10.68 3.54
CA LEU A 13 17.69 10.85 4.36
C LEU A 13 17.71 9.75 5.44
N GLY A 14 18.43 8.66 5.18
CA GLY A 14 18.43 7.43 5.98
C GLY A 14 17.56 6.34 5.34
N GLY A 15 18.16 5.16 5.14
CA GLY A 15 17.61 3.96 4.50
C GLY A 15 17.57 2.74 5.41
N GLY A 16 17.57 2.95 6.73
CA GLY A 16 17.30 1.91 7.73
C GLY A 16 15.88 1.34 7.64
N VAL A 17 15.39 0.71 8.72
CA VAL A 17 14.07 0.02 8.71
C VAL A 17 12.93 0.94 8.24
N ILE A 18 12.83 2.15 8.80
CA ILE A 18 11.77 3.12 8.47
C ILE A 18 12.01 3.78 7.11
N GLY A 19 13.23 4.25 6.85
CA GLY A 19 13.59 4.93 5.60
C GLY A 19 13.49 4.03 4.36
N GLY A 20 13.96 2.78 4.47
CA GLY A 20 13.78 1.77 3.42
C GLY A 20 12.30 1.41 3.21
N ALA A 21 11.50 1.37 4.28
CA ALA A 21 10.07 1.12 4.14
C ALA A 21 9.32 2.32 3.49
N TRP A 22 9.76 3.56 3.72
CA TRP A 22 9.32 4.73 2.94
C TRP A 22 9.71 4.61 1.48
N ALA A 23 10.97 4.27 1.18
CA ALA A 23 11.45 4.06 -0.18
C ALA A 23 10.57 3.05 -0.93
N ALA A 24 10.28 1.92 -0.28
CA ALA A 24 9.39 0.91 -0.84
C ALA A 24 7.97 1.44 -1.10
N ARG A 25 7.40 2.20 -0.16
CA ARG A 25 6.06 2.77 -0.34
C ARG A 25 6.00 3.75 -1.51
N PHE A 26 6.95 4.67 -1.60
CA PHE A 26 7.02 5.65 -2.69
C PHE A 26 7.26 4.97 -4.04
N ALA A 27 8.24 4.06 -4.13
CA ALA A 27 8.55 3.34 -5.36
C ALA A 27 7.36 2.50 -5.85
N LEU A 28 6.68 1.76 -4.97
CA LEU A 28 5.49 0.97 -5.34
C LEU A 28 4.27 1.84 -5.73
N ASN A 29 4.31 3.13 -5.42
CA ASN A 29 3.32 4.12 -5.88
C ASN A 29 3.79 4.93 -7.09
N GLY A 30 4.89 4.51 -7.74
CA GLY A 30 5.41 5.10 -8.98
C GLY A 30 6.16 6.41 -8.79
N VAL A 31 6.72 6.63 -7.60
CA VAL A 31 7.53 7.80 -7.28
C VAL A 31 8.99 7.40 -7.25
N ASP A 32 9.84 8.13 -7.97
CA ASP A 32 11.29 7.93 -7.95
C ASP A 32 11.86 8.35 -6.60
N VAL A 33 12.87 7.65 -6.13
CA VAL A 33 13.48 7.84 -4.81
C VAL A 33 14.97 8.10 -4.98
N LYS A 34 15.45 9.22 -4.42
CA LYS A 34 16.88 9.45 -4.17
C LYS A 34 17.16 9.15 -2.70
N LEU A 35 17.93 8.11 -2.41
CA LEU A 35 18.16 7.61 -1.05
C LEU A 35 19.61 7.84 -0.64
N TYR A 36 19.81 8.64 0.40
CA TYR A 36 21.10 8.77 1.09
C TYR A 36 21.14 7.86 2.32
N ASP A 37 22.15 7.02 2.43
CA ASP A 37 22.46 6.24 3.63
C ASP A 37 23.99 6.07 3.76
N ILE A 38 24.49 6.05 5.00
CA ILE A 38 25.92 5.86 5.31
C ILE A 38 26.31 4.38 5.44
N ASP A 39 25.33 3.49 5.61
CA ASP A 39 25.56 2.06 5.77
C ASP A 39 25.93 1.43 4.42
N PRO A 40 27.13 0.82 4.29
CA PRO A 40 27.53 0.13 3.06
C PRO A 40 26.63 -1.06 2.71
N GLN A 41 25.80 -1.56 3.63
CA GLN A 41 24.82 -2.62 3.40
C GLN A 41 23.43 -2.11 3.01
N ALA A 42 23.22 -0.80 2.89
CA ALA A 42 21.91 -0.22 2.61
C ALA A 42 21.25 -0.82 1.35
N THR A 43 22.01 -0.98 0.25
CA THR A 43 21.49 -1.59 -0.98
C THR A 43 20.99 -3.02 -0.79
N ARG A 44 21.73 -3.86 -0.03
CA ARG A 44 21.34 -5.24 0.27
C ARG A 44 20.06 -5.27 1.08
N LYS A 45 20.02 -4.50 2.17
CA LYS A 45 18.86 -4.38 3.08
C LYS A 45 17.62 -3.86 2.32
N MET A 46 17.82 -2.91 1.41
CA MET A 46 16.75 -2.39 0.57
C MET A 46 16.17 -3.46 -0.36
N GLY A 47 17.00 -4.33 -0.94
CA GLY A 47 16.52 -5.46 -1.73
C GLY A 47 15.55 -6.37 -0.96
N GLU A 48 15.88 -6.66 0.30
CA GLU A 48 15.05 -7.48 1.20
C GLU A 48 13.72 -6.79 1.55
N ILE A 49 13.77 -5.49 1.90
CA ILE A 49 12.58 -4.69 2.20
C ILE A 49 11.67 -4.59 0.97
N MET A 50 12.22 -4.35 -0.22
CA MET A 50 11.46 -4.31 -1.47
C MET A 50 10.81 -5.65 -1.79
N GLY A 51 11.53 -6.76 -1.60
CA GLY A 51 10.97 -8.10 -1.78
C GLY A 51 9.75 -8.33 -0.88
N ASN A 52 9.87 -7.96 0.39
CA ASN A 52 8.81 -8.07 1.38
C ASN A 52 7.61 -7.17 1.05
N ALA A 53 7.86 -5.91 0.73
CA ALA A 53 6.83 -4.92 0.38
C ALA A 53 6.06 -5.31 -0.89
N ARG A 54 6.76 -5.76 -1.95
CA ARG A 54 6.12 -6.26 -3.19
C ARG A 54 5.22 -7.46 -2.90
N ARG A 55 5.68 -8.42 -2.07
CA ARG A 55 4.86 -9.57 -1.66
C ARG A 55 3.61 -9.11 -0.94
N ALA A 56 3.76 -8.19 0.03
CA ALA A 56 2.65 -7.70 0.82
C ALA A 56 1.62 -6.93 -0.04
N TYR A 57 2.06 -6.08 -0.97
CA TYR A 57 1.18 -5.33 -1.89
C TYR A 57 0.38 -6.24 -2.81
N ARG A 58 1.01 -7.28 -3.38
CA ARG A 58 0.32 -8.28 -4.22
C ARG A 58 -0.82 -8.98 -3.48
N LYS A 59 -0.65 -9.21 -2.17
CA LYS A 59 -1.70 -9.79 -1.33
C LYS A 59 -2.70 -8.74 -0.83
N LEU A 60 -2.26 -7.50 -0.65
CA LEU A 60 -3.07 -6.41 -0.11
C LEU A 60 -4.18 -5.98 -1.06
N THR A 61 -3.97 -5.97 -2.38
CA THR A 61 -4.96 -5.48 -3.34
C THR A 61 -4.85 -6.14 -4.71
N LEU A 62 -5.99 -6.23 -5.41
CA LEU A 62 -6.08 -6.60 -6.83
C LEU A 62 -6.12 -5.37 -7.75
N ALA A 63 -6.15 -4.16 -7.20
CA ALA A 63 -6.11 -2.94 -8.01
C ALA A 63 -4.75 -2.84 -8.73
N PRO A 64 -4.74 -2.36 -9.98
CA PRO A 64 -3.50 -2.28 -10.75
C PRO A 64 -2.56 -1.25 -10.11
N LEU A 65 -1.35 -1.69 -9.77
CA LEU A 65 -0.30 -0.80 -9.28
C LEU A 65 0.26 0.03 -10.45
N PRO A 66 0.71 1.28 -10.19
CA PRO A 66 1.45 2.05 -11.18
C PRO A 66 2.78 1.36 -11.52
N GLN A 67 3.42 1.83 -12.58
CA GLN A 67 4.80 1.45 -12.86
C GLN A 67 5.67 1.80 -11.66
N GLU A 68 6.45 0.82 -11.18
CA GLU A 68 7.32 1.01 -10.02
C GLU A 68 8.37 2.11 -10.30
N GLY A 69 8.52 3.03 -9.36
CA GLY A 69 9.53 4.08 -9.38
C GLY A 69 10.94 3.52 -9.15
N THR A 70 11.94 4.29 -9.55
CA THR A 70 13.35 3.91 -9.41
C THR A 70 13.90 4.30 -8.04
N ILE A 71 14.74 3.46 -7.44
CA ILE A 71 15.48 3.80 -6.22
C ILE A 71 16.94 4.02 -6.59
N THR A 72 17.41 5.26 -6.46
CA THR A 72 18.78 5.68 -6.74
C THR A 72 19.49 5.99 -5.43
N PHE A 73 20.56 5.25 -5.12
CA PHE A 73 21.43 5.58 -3.99
C PHE A 73 22.34 6.75 -4.35
N VAL A 74 22.40 7.73 -3.47
CA VAL A 74 23.24 8.93 -3.63
C VAL A 74 24.27 9.03 -2.52
N SER A 75 25.38 9.73 -2.78
CA SER A 75 26.54 9.70 -1.87
C SER A 75 26.48 10.77 -0.78
N THR A 76 25.61 11.76 -0.94
CA THR A 76 25.52 12.91 -0.04
C THR A 76 24.06 13.27 0.27
N PRO A 77 23.76 13.87 1.43
CA PRO A 77 22.41 14.34 1.74
C PRO A 77 21.98 15.49 0.81
N GLU A 78 22.91 16.28 0.29
CA GLU A 78 22.65 17.34 -0.68
C GLU A 78 22.14 16.78 -2.02
N GLU A 79 22.73 15.69 -2.52
CA GLU A 79 22.25 15.00 -3.73
C GLU A 79 20.83 14.43 -3.54
N ALA A 80 20.51 13.94 -2.35
CA ALA A 80 19.20 13.33 -2.06
C ALA A 80 18.05 14.35 -2.15
N VAL A 81 18.33 15.62 -1.90
CA VAL A 81 17.30 16.68 -1.81
C VAL A 81 17.33 17.67 -2.99
N THR A 82 18.21 17.45 -3.96
CA THR A 82 18.28 18.25 -5.19
C THR A 82 17.26 17.74 -6.21
N ASP A 83 16.50 18.65 -6.82
CA ASP A 83 15.47 18.33 -7.82
C ASP A 83 14.44 17.27 -7.35
N VAL A 84 13.95 17.41 -6.11
CA VAL A 84 12.90 16.55 -5.54
C VAL A 84 11.71 17.36 -5.07
N ASP A 85 10.52 16.74 -5.11
CA ASP A 85 9.25 17.38 -4.77
C ASP A 85 8.94 17.35 -3.27
N PHE A 86 9.55 16.41 -2.54
CA PHE A 86 9.37 16.18 -1.11
C PHE A 86 10.60 15.46 -0.52
N VAL A 87 10.92 15.73 0.73
CA VAL A 87 12.00 15.04 1.46
C VAL A 87 11.43 14.36 2.70
N GLN A 88 11.88 13.13 2.99
CA GLN A 88 11.58 12.44 4.25
C GLN A 88 12.88 12.02 4.95
N GLU A 89 13.07 12.49 6.17
CA GLU A 89 14.21 12.17 7.03
C GLU A 89 13.86 10.99 7.95
N SER A 90 14.73 9.98 8.01
CA SER A 90 14.57 8.74 8.78
C SER A 90 15.91 8.26 9.38
N ALA A 91 16.80 9.20 9.72
CA ALA A 91 18.03 8.94 10.46
C ALA A 91 17.73 8.52 11.92
N PRO A 92 18.71 7.95 12.64
CA PRO A 92 18.57 7.55 14.04
C PRO A 92 17.97 8.64 14.93
N GLU A 93 17.27 8.22 15.99
CA GLU A 93 16.55 9.08 16.93
C GLU A 93 17.51 9.84 17.87
N ARG A 94 18.32 10.73 17.28
CA ARG A 94 19.31 11.58 17.95
C ARG A 94 19.14 13.01 17.44
N LEU A 95 18.79 13.93 18.34
CA LEU A 95 18.39 15.29 17.98
C LEU A 95 19.50 16.03 17.21
N GLU A 96 20.74 15.97 17.70
CA GLU A 96 21.87 16.69 17.10
C GLU A 96 22.17 16.19 15.69
N LEU A 97 22.08 14.86 15.48
CA LEU A 97 22.27 14.24 14.17
C LEU A 97 21.21 14.72 13.16
N LYS A 98 19.94 14.75 13.58
CA LYS A 98 18.83 15.21 12.73
C LYS A 98 18.97 16.69 12.39
N GLN A 99 19.33 17.53 13.37
CA GLN A 99 19.59 18.95 13.16
C GLN A 99 20.72 19.18 12.15
N GLU A 100 21.87 18.52 12.31
CA GLU A 100 23.01 18.64 11.40
C GLU A 100 22.62 18.22 9.96
N LEU A 101 21.97 17.06 9.83
CA LEU A 101 21.57 16.50 8.55
C LEU A 101 20.56 17.40 7.82
N LEU A 102 19.53 17.88 8.52
CA LEU A 102 18.50 18.75 7.96
C LEU A 102 19.02 20.16 7.66
N ALA A 103 19.94 20.70 8.47
CA ALA A 103 20.58 21.98 8.18
C ALA A 103 21.36 21.92 6.86
N ARG A 104 22.14 20.86 6.65
CA ARG A 104 22.88 20.64 5.39
C ARG A 104 21.93 20.43 4.19
N ALA A 105 20.96 19.54 4.33
CA ALA A 105 20.02 19.22 3.27
C ALA A 105 19.14 20.42 2.88
N SER A 106 18.60 21.15 3.85
CA SER A 106 17.73 22.30 3.60
C SER A 106 18.45 23.43 2.83
N LYS A 107 19.76 23.58 2.98
CA LYS A 107 20.57 24.54 2.21
C LYS A 107 20.69 24.18 0.72
N ALA A 108 20.69 22.90 0.38
CA ALA A 108 20.82 22.42 -0.99
C ALA A 108 19.46 22.30 -1.71
N ALA A 109 18.39 22.03 -0.97
CA ALA A 109 17.06 21.87 -1.52
C ALA A 109 16.45 23.17 -2.06
N SER A 110 15.51 23.04 -3.00
CA SER A 110 14.67 24.17 -3.44
C SER A 110 13.98 24.83 -2.24
N PRO A 111 13.83 26.17 -2.20
CA PRO A 111 13.22 26.88 -1.08
C PRO A 111 11.77 26.48 -0.81
N THR A 112 11.10 25.82 -1.76
CA THR A 112 9.71 25.38 -1.64
C THR A 112 9.55 23.90 -1.28
N THR A 113 10.63 23.10 -1.28
CA THR A 113 10.56 21.67 -0.96
C THR A 113 10.22 21.46 0.51
N VAL A 114 9.17 20.67 0.77
CA VAL A 114 8.75 20.29 2.13
C VAL A 114 9.62 19.16 2.66
N PHE A 115 9.96 19.24 3.94
CA PHE A 115 10.72 18.24 4.69
C PHE A 115 9.81 17.57 5.73
N GLY A 116 9.61 16.26 5.58
CA GLY A 116 9.08 15.35 6.59
C GLY A 116 10.19 14.78 7.47
N SER A 117 9.93 14.56 8.76
CA SER A 117 10.75 13.69 9.62
C SER A 117 9.94 12.52 10.13
N SER A 118 10.56 11.34 10.18
CA SER A 118 10.00 10.10 10.72
C SER A 118 10.29 9.92 12.22
N THR A 119 10.74 10.97 12.92
CA THR A 119 10.93 10.92 14.38
C THR A 119 9.69 10.37 15.08
N SER A 120 9.91 9.59 16.13
CA SER A 120 8.87 8.97 16.94
C SER A 120 8.56 9.76 18.22
N GLY A 121 9.50 10.61 18.67
CA GLY A 121 9.30 11.34 19.93
C GLY A 121 9.81 12.77 19.99
N LEU A 122 10.74 13.17 19.12
CA LEU A 122 11.39 14.49 19.23
C LEU A 122 10.45 15.59 18.74
N LEU A 123 10.46 16.72 19.45
CA LEU A 123 9.60 17.84 19.11
C LEU A 123 10.00 18.47 17.78
N PRO A 124 9.06 18.67 16.83
CA PRO A 124 9.31 19.34 15.57
C PRO A 124 10.03 20.69 15.73
N THR A 125 9.65 21.49 16.74
CA THR A 125 10.27 22.78 17.03
C THR A 125 11.77 22.66 17.33
N GLN A 126 12.19 21.59 17.99
CA GLN A 126 13.61 21.36 18.28
C GLN A 126 14.36 20.92 17.02
N ILE A 127 13.76 20.04 16.21
CA ILE A 127 14.42 19.51 14.99
C ILE A 127 14.64 20.61 13.96
N GLN A 128 13.67 21.50 13.75
CA GLN A 128 13.74 22.52 12.69
C GLN A 128 14.70 23.68 12.99
N LYS A 129 15.31 23.71 14.18
CA LYS A 129 16.05 24.87 14.74
C LYS A 129 17.09 25.47 13.79
N ASP A 130 17.89 24.63 13.13
CA ASP A 130 19.03 25.06 12.32
C ASP A 130 18.77 24.94 10.80
N MET A 131 17.52 24.69 10.41
CA MET A 131 17.14 24.58 9.00
C MET A 131 17.07 25.94 8.30
N VAL A 132 17.42 25.96 7.01
CA VAL A 132 17.10 27.07 6.11
C VAL A 132 15.63 26.95 5.69
N ASN A 133 14.85 28.04 5.86
CA ASN A 133 13.40 28.06 5.65
C ASN A 133 12.67 27.01 6.51
N PRO A 134 12.75 27.10 7.85
CA PRO A 134 12.18 26.09 8.76
C PRO A 134 10.66 25.96 8.66
N GLU A 135 9.96 26.94 8.09
CA GLU A 135 8.52 26.91 7.89
C GLU A 135 8.02 25.77 7.01
N ARG A 136 8.93 25.14 6.24
CA ARG A 136 8.66 23.98 5.38
C ARG A 136 8.98 22.62 5.99
N PHE A 137 9.30 22.59 7.29
CA PHE A 137 9.50 21.35 8.04
C PHE A 137 8.19 20.88 8.70
N VAL A 138 7.98 19.56 8.72
CA VAL A 138 6.90 18.90 9.45
C VAL A 138 7.35 17.51 9.88
N VAL A 139 6.83 17.00 10.98
CA VAL A 139 6.90 15.57 11.29
C VAL A 139 5.80 14.85 10.53
N GLY A 140 6.17 13.79 9.82
CA GLY A 140 5.27 12.83 9.21
C GLY A 140 5.64 11.46 9.73
N HIS A 141 5.16 11.16 10.94
CA HIS A 141 5.52 9.98 11.71
C HIS A 141 4.71 8.76 11.24
N PRO A 142 5.34 7.74 10.62
CA PRO A 142 4.66 6.54 10.16
C PRO A 142 4.65 5.44 11.24
N PHE A 143 3.98 4.32 10.95
CA PHE A 143 4.05 3.11 11.77
C PHE A 143 4.68 1.97 10.98
N ASN A 144 5.53 1.18 11.63
CA ASN A 144 6.18 0.03 11.00
C ASN A 144 5.20 -1.15 10.85
N PRO A 145 5.13 -1.84 9.70
CA PRO A 145 5.83 -1.58 8.44
C PRO A 145 5.22 -0.44 7.62
N VAL A 146 6.04 0.56 7.29
CA VAL A 146 5.58 1.82 6.66
C VAL A 146 4.90 1.60 5.32
N TYR A 147 5.28 0.58 4.55
CA TYR A 147 4.63 0.30 3.26
C TYR A 147 3.20 -0.23 3.43
N LEU A 148 2.83 -0.88 4.54
CA LEU A 148 1.46 -1.36 4.79
C LEU A 148 0.65 -0.46 5.71
N MET A 149 1.23 -0.01 6.83
CA MET A 149 0.48 0.69 7.85
C MET A 149 -0.06 2.01 7.31
N PRO A 150 -1.35 2.33 7.49
CA PRO A 150 -1.96 3.43 6.77
C PRO A 150 -1.77 4.76 7.50
N LEU A 151 -1.66 4.76 8.83
CA LEU A 151 -1.61 5.98 9.62
C LEU A 151 -0.27 6.71 9.44
N VAL A 152 -0.35 8.03 9.32
CA VAL A 152 0.79 8.95 9.48
C VAL A 152 0.36 10.13 10.32
N GLU A 153 1.08 10.40 11.41
CA GLU A 153 0.83 11.57 12.24
C GLU A 153 1.56 12.78 11.67
N ILE A 154 0.81 13.84 11.36
CA ILE A 154 1.36 15.09 10.83
C ILE A 154 1.40 16.12 11.94
N CYS A 155 2.61 16.47 12.38
CA CYS A 155 2.84 17.42 13.46
C CYS A 155 3.82 18.50 13.03
N GLY A 156 3.39 19.77 13.08
CA GLY A 156 4.29 20.90 12.82
C GLY A 156 4.79 21.52 14.13
N GLY A 157 5.98 22.12 14.06
CA GLY A 157 6.53 22.92 15.15
C GLY A 157 6.07 24.37 15.07
N ASP A 158 6.68 25.23 15.88
CA ASP A 158 6.29 26.63 16.05
C ASP A 158 6.39 27.46 14.76
N LEU A 159 7.37 27.15 13.91
CA LEU A 159 7.60 27.86 12.64
C LEU A 159 6.89 27.20 11.45
N THR A 160 6.40 25.96 11.57
CA THR A 160 5.79 25.22 10.47
C THR A 160 4.56 25.94 9.92
N SER A 161 4.55 26.18 8.61
CA SER A 161 3.41 26.80 7.94
C SER A 161 2.23 25.83 7.79
N GLN A 162 1.01 26.36 7.72
CA GLN A 162 -0.17 25.54 7.41
C GLN A 162 -0.08 24.92 6.01
N ALA A 163 0.48 25.65 5.04
CA ALA A 163 0.69 25.15 3.68
C ALA A 163 1.59 23.91 3.64
N THR A 164 2.60 23.84 4.51
CA THR A 164 3.48 22.67 4.67
C THR A 164 2.74 21.47 5.21
N LYS A 165 1.91 21.66 6.25
CA LYS A 165 1.06 20.59 6.79
C LYS A 165 0.08 20.07 5.73
N ASP A 166 -0.52 20.98 4.96
CA ASP A 166 -1.46 20.64 3.90
C ASP A 166 -0.78 19.88 2.76
N ARG A 167 0.43 20.29 2.38
CA ARG A 167 1.23 19.62 1.35
C ARG A 167 1.67 18.22 1.79
N ALA A 168 2.12 18.06 3.04
CA ALA A 168 2.46 16.74 3.57
C ALA A 168 1.24 15.82 3.62
N ARG A 169 0.08 16.32 4.06
CA ARG A 169 -1.19 15.60 4.01
C ARG A 169 -1.50 15.11 2.59
N GLU A 170 -1.38 15.99 1.60
CA GLU A 170 -1.58 15.64 0.19
C GLU A 170 -0.63 14.52 -0.25
N VAL A 171 0.68 14.67 -0.02
CA VAL A 171 1.71 13.68 -0.39
C VAL A 171 1.41 12.31 0.21
N TYR A 172 1.14 12.23 1.52
CA TYR A 172 0.87 10.94 2.16
C TYR A 172 -0.46 10.34 1.72
N THR A 173 -1.52 11.13 1.54
CA THR A 173 -2.79 10.64 0.98
C THR A 173 -2.60 10.09 -0.43
N GLN A 174 -1.80 10.75 -1.27
CA GLN A 174 -1.53 10.30 -2.62
C GLN A 174 -0.89 8.89 -2.67
N ILE A 175 -0.13 8.48 -1.66
CA ILE A 175 0.47 7.13 -1.53
C ILE A 175 -0.32 6.18 -0.61
N GLY A 176 -1.63 6.43 -0.47
CA GLY A 176 -2.57 5.53 0.21
C GLY A 176 -2.52 5.58 1.75
N MET A 177 -1.96 6.65 2.34
CA MET A 177 -1.97 6.83 3.79
C MET A 177 -3.20 7.59 4.27
N ARG A 178 -3.43 7.49 5.58
CA ARG A 178 -4.39 8.22 6.38
C ARG A 178 -3.64 9.23 7.27
N PRO A 179 -3.52 10.50 6.83
CA PRO A 179 -3.01 11.55 7.67
C PRO A 179 -3.87 11.79 8.92
N LEU A 180 -3.22 11.89 10.07
CA LEU A 180 -3.80 12.36 11.32
C LEU A 180 -3.13 13.69 11.68
N MET A 181 -3.88 14.78 11.58
CA MET A 181 -3.37 16.13 11.81
C MET A 181 -3.30 16.43 13.30
N LEU A 182 -2.10 16.60 13.84
CA LEU A 182 -1.91 17.04 15.22
C LEU A 182 -2.07 18.55 15.33
N SER A 183 -2.87 18.98 16.31
CA SER A 183 -3.12 20.40 16.56
C SER A 183 -1.97 21.08 17.28
N LYS A 184 -1.21 20.33 18.09
CA LYS A 184 -0.08 20.80 18.89
C LYS A 184 0.99 19.72 18.92
N GLU A 185 2.24 20.14 18.95
CA GLU A 185 3.33 19.23 19.25
C GLU A 185 3.30 18.78 20.71
N ILE A 186 3.74 17.54 20.91
CA ILE A 186 3.89 16.88 22.19
C ILE A 186 4.88 15.73 21.99
N ASP A 187 5.74 15.46 22.98
CA ASP A 187 6.67 14.34 22.91
C ASP A 187 5.91 13.02 22.73
N GLY A 188 6.36 12.19 21.79
CA GLY A 188 5.72 10.91 21.47
C GLY A 188 4.36 11.01 20.75
N PHE A 189 3.95 12.21 20.30
CA PHE A 189 2.73 12.43 19.51
C PHE A 189 1.46 11.84 20.15
N VAL A 190 0.53 11.25 19.40
CA VAL A 190 -0.69 10.66 19.98
C VAL A 190 -0.56 9.15 20.12
N ALA A 191 -0.24 8.45 19.04
CA ALA A 191 -0.24 6.99 19.07
C ALA A 191 0.95 6.43 19.85
N ASP A 192 2.15 6.98 19.64
CA ASP A 192 3.36 6.54 20.34
C ASP A 192 3.25 6.77 21.85
N ARG A 193 2.65 7.87 22.31
CA ARG A 193 2.33 8.06 23.74
C ARG A 193 1.44 6.96 24.31
N LEU A 194 0.46 6.49 23.55
CA LEU A 194 -0.44 5.42 23.98
C LEU A 194 0.28 4.06 23.98
N MET A 195 1.12 3.80 22.99
CA MET A 195 1.94 2.58 22.93
C MET A 195 2.98 2.56 24.06
N GLU A 196 3.63 3.69 24.32
CA GLU A 196 4.60 3.85 25.41
C GLU A 196 3.95 3.66 26.79
N ALA A 197 2.71 4.14 26.98
CA ALA A 197 1.98 3.89 28.22
C ALA A 197 1.70 2.40 28.45
N LEU A 198 1.34 1.66 27.40
CA LEU A 198 1.19 0.21 27.45
C LEU A 198 2.53 -0.48 27.71
N TRP A 199 3.60 -0.04 27.03
CA TRP A 199 4.93 -0.61 27.14
C TRP A 199 5.51 -0.45 28.55
N ARG A 200 5.37 0.72 29.17
CA ARG A 200 5.81 0.95 30.56
C ARG A 200 5.09 0.05 31.55
N GLU A 201 3.79 -0.16 31.37
CA GLU A 201 3.01 -1.08 32.19
C GLU A 201 3.49 -2.53 32.01
N ALA A 202 3.73 -2.95 30.76
CA ALA A 202 4.23 -4.28 30.44
C ALA A 202 5.61 -4.54 31.05
N LEU A 203 6.55 -3.58 30.92
CA LEU A 203 7.87 -3.65 31.54
C LEU A 203 7.77 -3.82 33.06
N TRP A 204 6.89 -3.06 33.70
CA TRP A 204 6.65 -3.18 35.14
C TRP A 204 6.11 -4.58 35.50
N MET A 205 5.13 -5.10 34.75
CA MET A 205 4.57 -6.44 34.98
C MET A 205 5.62 -7.56 34.83
N VAL A 206 6.51 -7.47 33.83
CA VAL A 206 7.61 -8.42 33.65
C VAL A 206 8.61 -8.28 34.79
N ASN A 207 9.01 -7.06 35.15
CA ASN A 207 9.96 -6.80 36.23
C ASN A 207 9.50 -7.43 37.56
N ASP A 208 8.26 -7.16 37.94
CA ASP A 208 7.69 -7.61 39.22
C ASP A 208 7.17 -9.06 39.18
N GLY A 209 7.30 -9.74 38.05
CA GLY A 209 6.91 -11.14 37.89
C GLY A 209 5.39 -11.37 37.92
N ILE A 210 4.62 -10.37 37.49
CA ILE A 210 3.15 -10.44 37.39
C ILE A 210 2.73 -11.27 36.17
N ALA A 211 3.47 -11.16 35.06
CA ALA A 211 3.23 -11.91 33.83
C ALA A 211 4.54 -12.04 33.02
N THR A 212 4.61 -13.03 32.14
CA THR A 212 5.67 -13.15 31.14
C THR A 212 5.39 -12.27 29.92
N ALA A 213 6.39 -12.04 29.06
CA ALA A 213 6.23 -11.33 27.80
C ALA A 213 5.13 -11.98 26.91
N GLU A 214 5.13 -13.31 26.83
CA GLU A 214 4.11 -14.06 26.07
C GLU A 214 2.71 -13.89 26.64
N GLU A 215 2.54 -13.94 27.97
CA GLU A 215 1.23 -13.76 28.62
C GLU A 215 0.67 -12.35 28.39
N ILE A 216 1.54 -11.33 28.43
CA ILE A 216 1.18 -9.94 28.12
C ILE A 216 0.75 -9.82 26.65
N ASP A 217 1.53 -10.39 25.74
CA ASP A 217 1.20 -10.40 24.31
C ASP A 217 -0.12 -11.15 24.04
N ASP A 218 -0.36 -12.28 24.69
CA ASP A 218 -1.61 -13.04 24.59
C ASP A 218 -2.81 -12.26 25.10
N ALA A 219 -2.66 -11.55 26.22
CA ALA A 219 -3.69 -10.66 26.73
C ALA A 219 -4.09 -9.62 25.67
N MET A 220 -3.11 -9.10 24.90
CA MET A 220 -3.36 -8.16 23.82
C MET A 220 -3.94 -8.81 22.56
N ARG A 221 -3.33 -9.91 22.08
CA ARG A 221 -3.70 -10.63 20.85
C ARG A 221 -5.10 -11.24 20.94
N PHE A 222 -5.49 -11.76 22.10
CA PHE A 222 -6.77 -12.45 22.31
C PHE A 222 -7.80 -11.60 23.07
N GLY A 223 -7.40 -10.43 23.57
CA GLY A 223 -8.25 -9.49 24.31
C GLY A 223 -8.56 -8.20 23.53
N PRO A 224 -8.13 -7.02 24.02
CA PRO A 224 -8.53 -5.74 23.45
C PRO A 224 -7.94 -5.47 22.06
N GLY A 225 -6.81 -6.09 21.69
CA GLY A 225 -6.16 -5.88 20.39
C GLY A 225 -7.07 -6.24 19.21
N LEU A 226 -7.87 -7.32 19.31
CA LEU A 226 -8.82 -7.72 18.27
C LEU A 226 -9.81 -6.60 17.95
N ARG A 227 -10.43 -5.99 18.96
CA ARG A 227 -11.39 -4.89 18.76
C ARG A 227 -10.70 -3.56 18.40
N TRP A 228 -9.49 -3.32 18.89
CA TRP A 228 -8.73 -2.11 18.56
C TRP A 228 -8.26 -2.07 17.11
N SER A 229 -8.15 -3.22 16.45
CA SER A 229 -7.82 -3.29 15.01
C SER A 229 -8.81 -2.53 14.11
N PHE A 230 -10.05 -2.34 14.55
CA PHE A 230 -11.07 -1.60 13.80
C PHE A 230 -11.78 -0.50 14.59
N MET A 231 -11.80 -0.54 15.93
CA MET A 231 -12.52 0.41 16.77
C MET A 231 -11.63 1.00 17.87
N GLY A 232 -11.43 2.32 17.83
CA GLY A 232 -10.62 3.02 18.84
C GLY A 232 -11.25 3.07 20.24
N THR A 233 -10.42 3.31 21.25
CA THR A 233 -10.75 3.23 22.69
C THR A 233 -12.02 3.96 23.09
N PHE A 234 -12.19 5.22 22.68
CA PHE A 234 -13.38 6.00 23.05
C PHE A 234 -14.68 5.43 22.48
N LEU A 235 -14.64 4.85 21.27
CA LEU A 235 -15.84 4.26 20.68
C LEU A 235 -16.16 2.90 21.31
N VAL A 236 -15.13 2.12 21.64
CA VAL A 236 -15.27 0.89 22.44
C VAL A 236 -15.91 1.17 23.79
N TYR A 237 -15.47 2.21 24.50
CA TYR A 237 -16.06 2.57 25.80
C TYR A 237 -17.45 3.20 25.65
N ARG A 238 -17.72 3.89 24.54
CA ARG A 238 -19.06 4.39 24.24
C ARG A 238 -20.06 3.23 24.19
N ILE A 239 -19.77 2.15 23.46
CA ILE A 239 -20.68 1.01 23.36
C ILE A 239 -20.76 0.20 24.65
N ALA A 240 -19.68 0.17 25.44
CA ALA A 240 -19.69 -0.44 26.78
C ALA A 240 -20.62 0.29 27.76
N GLY A 241 -20.93 1.57 27.50
CA GLY A 241 -21.93 2.34 28.25
C GLY A 241 -23.39 2.06 27.86
N GLY A 242 -23.67 1.09 26.99
CA GLY A 242 -25.02 0.77 26.51
C GLY A 242 -25.67 1.91 25.73
N GLU A 243 -27.02 1.95 25.70
CA GLU A 243 -27.77 2.97 24.95
C GLU A 243 -27.48 4.41 25.41
N ALA A 244 -27.17 4.59 26.70
CA ALA A 244 -26.80 5.89 27.28
C ALA A 244 -25.36 6.32 26.95
N GLY A 245 -24.59 5.42 26.34
CA GLY A 245 -23.29 5.69 25.74
C GLY A 245 -22.21 6.14 26.73
N MET A 246 -21.28 6.97 26.25
CA MET A 246 -20.10 7.39 27.01
C MET A 246 -20.44 8.05 28.35
N ARG A 247 -21.54 8.80 28.45
CA ARG A 247 -21.92 9.45 29.72
C ARG A 247 -22.19 8.40 30.81
N HIS A 248 -22.90 7.33 30.46
CA HIS A 248 -23.18 6.26 31.40
C HIS A 248 -21.91 5.48 31.76
N PHE A 249 -21.08 5.15 30.77
CA PHE A 249 -19.78 4.52 30.99
C PHE A 249 -18.93 5.34 31.98
N MET A 250 -18.83 6.66 31.79
CA MET A 250 -18.09 7.55 32.68
C MET A 250 -18.73 7.69 34.06
N ALA A 251 -20.06 7.65 34.19
CA ALA A 251 -20.71 7.66 35.50
C ALA A 251 -20.42 6.37 36.30
N GLN A 252 -20.35 5.23 35.61
CA GLN A 252 -20.10 3.92 36.21
C GLN A 252 -18.62 3.70 36.54
N PHE A 253 -17.72 3.96 35.59
CA PHE A 253 -16.28 3.65 35.70
C PHE A 253 -15.40 4.87 35.96
N GLY A 254 -15.91 6.10 35.83
CA GLY A 254 -15.16 7.31 36.17
C GLY A 254 -14.58 7.31 37.60
N PRO A 255 -15.28 6.80 38.62
CA PRO A 255 -14.71 6.69 39.97
C PRO A 255 -13.43 5.84 40.05
N SER A 256 -13.25 4.85 39.17
CA SER A 256 -12.09 3.97 39.19
C SER A 256 -10.84 4.57 38.58
N LEU A 257 -10.94 5.72 37.89
CA LEU A 257 -9.77 6.46 37.37
C LEU A 257 -8.82 6.92 38.48
N LYS A 258 -9.28 6.97 39.74
CA LYS A 258 -8.45 7.30 40.91
C LYS A 258 -7.84 6.07 41.58
N TRP A 259 -8.19 4.87 41.13
CA TRP A 259 -7.70 3.63 41.73
C TRP A 259 -6.30 3.32 41.18
N PRO A 260 -5.40 2.74 41.98
CA PRO A 260 -4.03 2.47 41.57
C PRO A 260 -3.94 1.19 40.73
N TRP A 261 -4.69 1.12 39.62
CA TRP A 261 -4.77 -0.06 38.76
C TRP A 261 -3.56 -0.25 37.85
N THR A 262 -2.88 0.84 37.50
CA THR A 262 -1.73 0.83 36.59
C THR A 262 -0.51 1.43 37.27
N LYS A 263 0.66 0.97 36.85
CA LYS A 263 1.99 1.34 37.33
C LYS A 263 2.88 1.98 36.26
N LEU A 264 2.31 2.40 35.12
CA LEU A 264 3.02 3.02 34.00
C LEU A 264 3.88 4.27 34.35
N MET A 265 3.66 4.90 35.51
CA MET A 265 4.49 6.01 36.01
C MET A 265 5.68 5.54 36.86
N ASP A 266 5.62 4.31 37.38
CA ASP A 266 6.67 3.64 38.16
C ASP A 266 7.56 2.84 37.18
N VAL A 267 8.21 3.54 36.25
CA VAL A 267 9.03 2.90 35.19
C VAL A 267 10.24 2.18 35.82
N PRO A 268 10.40 0.86 35.61
CA PRO A 268 11.55 0.13 36.16
C PRO A 268 12.85 0.61 35.50
N GLU A 269 13.95 0.60 36.26
CA GLU A 269 15.28 0.78 35.68
C GLU A 269 15.60 -0.43 34.80
N LEU A 270 16.02 -0.19 33.56
CA LEU A 270 16.45 -1.24 32.65
C LEU A 270 17.89 -1.67 33.01
N ASP A 271 18.01 -2.45 34.07
CA ASP A 271 19.26 -3.10 34.45
C ASP A 271 19.51 -4.37 33.62
N ASP A 272 20.71 -4.96 33.78
CA ASP A 272 21.09 -6.17 33.04
C ASP A 272 20.17 -7.35 33.37
N VAL A 273 19.57 -7.40 34.56
CA VAL A 273 18.69 -8.50 34.97
C VAL A 273 17.36 -8.43 34.23
N LEU A 274 16.73 -7.26 34.20
CA LEU A 274 15.48 -7.05 33.46
C LEU A 274 15.71 -7.17 31.95
N LEU A 275 16.82 -6.65 31.43
CA LEU A 275 17.19 -6.77 30.03
C LEU A 275 17.30 -8.24 29.60
N GLU A 276 18.13 -9.04 30.29
CA GLU A 276 18.30 -10.46 29.97
C GLU A 276 17.00 -11.25 30.11
N LYS A 277 16.14 -10.89 31.09
CA LYS A 277 14.82 -11.50 31.26
C LYS A 277 13.92 -11.24 30.05
N ILE A 278 13.86 -10.00 29.56
CA ILE A 278 13.04 -9.63 28.39
C ILE A 278 13.59 -10.29 27.13
N VAL A 279 14.92 -10.25 26.93
CA VAL A 279 15.58 -10.87 25.76
C VAL A 279 15.28 -12.37 25.73
N SER A 280 15.51 -13.07 26.84
CA SER A 280 15.26 -14.51 26.94
C SER A 280 13.80 -14.88 26.67
N GLN A 281 12.84 -14.17 27.29
CA GLN A 281 11.42 -14.44 27.05
C GLN A 281 10.98 -14.11 25.61
N SER A 282 11.54 -13.06 25.01
CA SER A 282 11.30 -12.72 23.61
C SER A 282 11.85 -13.79 22.66
N ASP A 283 13.04 -14.32 22.93
CA ASP A 283 13.66 -15.40 22.15
C ASP A 283 12.86 -16.70 22.29
N ASP A 284 12.43 -17.05 23.50
CA ASP A 284 11.58 -18.22 23.76
C ASP A 284 10.26 -18.15 22.98
N GLN A 285 9.62 -16.98 22.96
CA GLN A 285 8.37 -16.76 22.22
C GLN A 285 8.57 -16.81 20.70
N ALA A 286 9.71 -16.31 20.20
CA ALA A 286 10.07 -16.40 18.77
C ALA A 286 10.41 -17.83 18.33
N GLY A 287 10.89 -18.67 19.26
CA GLY A 287 11.27 -20.05 19.00
C GLY A 287 12.40 -20.13 17.96
N THR A 288 12.20 -20.91 16.88
CA THR A 288 13.19 -21.03 15.80
C THR A 288 12.92 -20.10 14.61
N ALA A 289 11.91 -19.23 14.71
CA ALA A 289 11.54 -18.35 13.62
C ALA A 289 12.60 -17.25 13.43
N THR A 290 13.02 -17.05 12.19
CA THR A 290 13.86 -15.92 11.83
C THR A 290 13.04 -14.62 11.86
N ILE A 291 13.72 -13.48 12.05
CA ILE A 291 13.08 -12.16 11.96
C ILE A 291 12.32 -11.98 10.64
N ARG A 292 12.84 -12.53 9.53
CA ARG A 292 12.19 -12.44 8.21
C ARG A 292 10.90 -13.26 8.14
N GLU A 293 10.84 -14.42 8.79
CA GLU A 293 9.62 -15.22 8.89
C GLU A 293 8.57 -14.52 9.76
N LEU A 294 8.99 -13.91 10.88
CA LEU A 294 8.09 -13.13 11.75
C LEU A 294 7.55 -11.88 11.06
N GLU A 295 8.39 -11.14 10.32
CA GLU A 295 7.94 -10.02 9.49
C GLU A 295 6.95 -10.46 8.41
N ALA A 296 7.23 -11.57 7.73
CA ALA A 296 6.32 -12.09 6.71
C ALA A 296 4.97 -12.51 7.30
N LEU A 297 4.99 -13.18 8.45
CA LEU A 297 3.77 -13.55 9.19
C LEU A 297 2.98 -12.31 9.61
N ARG A 298 3.64 -11.32 10.24
CA ARG A 298 3.01 -10.05 10.64
C ARG A 298 2.32 -9.39 9.46
N ASP A 299 3.02 -9.27 8.32
CA ASP A 299 2.51 -8.59 7.14
C ASP A 299 1.32 -9.33 6.51
N ASP A 300 1.38 -10.67 6.44
CA ASP A 300 0.28 -11.50 5.93
C ASP A 300 -0.96 -11.41 6.85
N CYS A 301 -0.76 -11.35 8.17
CA CYS A 301 -1.83 -11.10 9.13
C CYS A 301 -2.43 -9.69 8.98
N LEU A 302 -1.59 -8.65 8.81
CA LEU A 302 -2.05 -7.29 8.56
C LEU A 302 -2.89 -7.22 7.28
N VAL A 303 -2.42 -7.82 6.18
CA VAL A 303 -3.19 -7.92 4.93
C VAL A 303 -4.55 -8.57 5.16
N SER A 304 -4.61 -9.65 5.95
CA SER A 304 -5.86 -10.34 6.27
C SER A 304 -6.84 -9.44 7.03
N VAL A 305 -6.35 -8.65 8.00
CA VAL A 305 -7.15 -7.64 8.71
C VAL A 305 -7.66 -6.58 7.75
N PHE A 306 -6.80 -6.03 6.90
CA PHE A 306 -7.17 -5.03 5.90
C PHE A 306 -8.28 -5.52 4.96
N GLN A 307 -8.14 -6.72 4.40
CA GLN A 307 -9.13 -7.32 3.51
C GLN A 307 -10.45 -7.62 4.22
N GLY A 308 -10.39 -8.13 5.46
CA GLY A 308 -11.57 -8.34 6.29
C GLY A 308 -12.34 -7.04 6.53
N LEU A 309 -11.65 -5.97 6.94
CA LEU A 309 -12.26 -4.67 7.21
C LEU A 309 -12.70 -3.94 5.94
N ARG A 310 -12.04 -4.18 4.81
CA ARG A 310 -12.42 -3.62 3.50
C ARG A 310 -13.83 -4.05 3.11
N SER A 311 -14.20 -5.31 3.38
CA SER A 311 -15.56 -5.80 3.16
C SER A 311 -16.63 -5.07 3.97
N GLN A 312 -16.24 -4.52 5.14
CA GLN A 312 -17.10 -3.74 6.02
C GLN A 312 -17.03 -2.24 5.72
N ASN A 313 -16.14 -1.82 4.80
CA ASN A 313 -15.89 -0.43 4.44
C ASN A 313 -15.69 0.46 5.69
N TYR A 314 -14.87 0.00 6.65
CA TYR A 314 -14.67 0.66 7.94
C TYR A 314 -13.18 0.69 8.34
N GLY A 315 -12.78 1.69 9.13
CA GLY A 315 -11.41 1.81 9.66
C GLY A 315 -10.33 1.73 8.58
N ALA A 316 -9.32 0.88 8.78
CA ALA A 316 -8.25 0.63 7.82
C ALA A 316 -8.77 0.02 6.49
N GLY A 317 -9.90 -0.69 6.52
CA GLY A 317 -10.55 -1.23 5.33
C GLY A 317 -11.12 -0.16 4.40
N GLN A 318 -11.69 0.92 4.95
CA GLN A 318 -12.12 2.08 4.16
C GLN A 318 -10.92 2.76 3.50
N VAL A 319 -9.80 2.90 4.22
CA VAL A 319 -8.56 3.47 3.66
C VAL A 319 -8.07 2.64 2.47
N LEU A 320 -8.07 1.31 2.60
CA LEU A 320 -7.74 0.42 1.49
C LEU A 320 -8.70 0.57 0.32
N ALA A 321 -10.02 0.58 0.56
CA ALA A 321 -11.01 0.75 -0.51
C ALA A 321 -10.84 2.07 -1.27
N ASP A 322 -10.53 3.16 -0.59
CA ASP A 322 -10.28 4.46 -1.24
C ASP A 322 -8.94 4.48 -1.97
N TYR A 323 -7.91 3.82 -1.43
CA TYR A 323 -6.64 3.62 -2.10
C TYR A 323 -6.79 2.84 -3.42
N GLU A 324 -7.58 1.77 -3.43
CA GLU A 324 -7.85 0.99 -4.64
C GLU A 324 -8.55 1.80 -5.74
N LYS A 325 -9.51 2.65 -5.37
CA LYS A 325 -10.14 3.58 -6.32
C LYS A 325 -9.12 4.53 -6.93
N MET A 326 -8.18 5.03 -6.13
CA MET A 326 -7.08 5.86 -6.63
C MET A 326 -6.15 5.08 -7.56
N LEU A 327 -5.81 3.82 -7.24
CA LEU A 327 -4.97 2.96 -8.06
C LEU A 327 -5.59 2.60 -9.40
N PHE A 328 -6.91 2.42 -9.47
CA PHE A 328 -7.61 2.09 -10.71
C PHE A 328 -7.28 3.07 -11.85
N GLY A 329 -7.17 4.37 -11.55
CA GLY A 329 -6.77 5.38 -12.54
C GLY A 329 -5.27 5.49 -12.82
N ARG A 330 -4.43 4.81 -12.04
CA ARG A 330 -2.96 4.91 -12.07
C ARG A 330 -2.28 3.66 -12.62
N GLY A 331 -3.03 2.58 -12.82
CA GLY A 331 -2.53 1.38 -13.48
C GLY A 331 -1.92 1.68 -14.85
N PRO A 332 -1.07 0.77 -15.36
CA PRO A 332 -0.46 0.93 -16.68
C PRO A 332 -1.54 1.08 -17.75
N ILE A 333 -1.28 1.99 -18.69
CA ILE A 333 -2.07 2.17 -19.91
C ILE A 333 -1.26 1.57 -21.04
N PRO A 334 -1.70 0.45 -21.65
CA PRO A 334 -0.96 -0.19 -22.72
C PRO A 334 -0.90 0.72 -23.94
N VAL A 335 0.22 0.66 -24.66
CA VAL A 335 0.29 1.22 -25.99
C VAL A 335 -0.51 0.30 -26.90
N LEU A 336 -1.65 0.80 -27.38
CA LEU A 336 -2.50 0.04 -28.29
C LEU A 336 -1.88 0.09 -29.69
N ASP A 337 -1.47 -1.08 -30.19
CA ASP A 337 -1.08 -1.23 -31.58
C ASP A 337 -2.35 -1.53 -32.40
N PRO A 338 -2.76 -0.66 -33.34
CA PRO A 338 -3.91 -0.97 -34.18
C PRO A 338 -3.64 -2.15 -35.12
N LEU A 339 -2.38 -2.45 -35.44
CA LEU A 339 -1.97 -3.45 -36.42
C LEU A 339 -1.56 -4.80 -35.80
N ALA A 340 -1.62 -4.94 -34.47
CA ALA A 340 -1.32 -6.18 -33.78
C ALA A 340 -2.11 -6.28 -32.46
N PRO A 341 -2.35 -7.49 -31.94
CA PRO A 341 -2.92 -7.65 -30.60
C PRO A 341 -2.13 -6.84 -29.56
N SER A 342 -2.84 -6.06 -28.75
CA SER A 342 -2.23 -5.16 -27.77
C SER A 342 -1.70 -5.93 -26.57
N VAL A 343 -0.45 -5.68 -26.19
CA VAL A 343 0.11 -6.23 -24.94
C VAL A 343 -0.55 -5.50 -23.77
N SER A 344 -1.51 -6.16 -23.14
CA SER A 344 -2.37 -5.55 -22.11
C SER A 344 -1.96 -5.92 -20.69
N HIS A 345 -1.07 -6.90 -20.53
CA HIS A 345 -0.52 -7.28 -19.23
C HIS A 345 0.81 -8.02 -19.42
N GLU A 346 1.77 -7.83 -18.52
CA GLU A 346 3.03 -8.58 -18.47
C GLU A 346 3.42 -8.84 -17.02
N MET A 347 3.80 -10.08 -16.70
CA MET A 347 4.26 -10.42 -15.35
C MET A 347 5.06 -11.72 -15.32
N PHE A 348 5.69 -11.98 -14.18
CA PHE A 348 6.16 -13.31 -13.81
C PHE A 348 5.09 -14.03 -13.01
N ILE A 349 4.84 -15.30 -13.30
CA ILE A 349 3.91 -16.12 -12.50
C ILE A 349 4.48 -16.28 -11.08
N PRO A 350 3.76 -15.88 -10.03
CA PRO A 350 4.26 -15.99 -8.68
C PRO A 350 4.04 -17.40 -8.11
N SER A 351 4.84 -17.79 -7.13
CA SER A 351 4.75 -19.12 -6.50
C SER A 351 3.39 -19.40 -5.87
N GLU A 352 2.73 -18.38 -5.32
CA GLU A 352 1.40 -18.50 -4.71
C GLU A 352 0.26 -18.77 -5.72
N TRP A 353 0.54 -18.71 -7.02
CA TRP A 353 -0.43 -19.03 -8.06
C TRP A 353 -0.37 -20.49 -8.51
N THR A 354 0.65 -21.24 -8.09
CA THR A 354 0.75 -22.65 -8.47
C THR A 354 -0.12 -23.55 -7.60
N ASP A 355 -0.74 -24.54 -8.22
CA ASP A 355 -1.48 -25.61 -7.56
C ASP A 355 -0.54 -26.67 -6.95
N TYR A 356 -1.13 -27.73 -6.38
CA TYR A 356 -0.38 -28.85 -5.80
C TYR A 356 0.44 -29.67 -6.82
N ASN A 357 0.24 -29.44 -8.13
CA ASN A 357 1.03 -30.04 -9.20
C ASN A 357 2.20 -29.15 -9.63
N GLY A 358 2.33 -27.94 -9.08
CA GLY A 358 3.35 -26.97 -9.46
C GLY A 358 3.04 -26.21 -10.76
N HIS A 359 1.79 -26.25 -11.23
CA HIS A 359 1.32 -25.50 -12.39
C HIS A 359 0.47 -24.32 -11.96
N THR A 360 0.44 -23.25 -12.75
CA THR A 360 -0.49 -22.14 -12.51
C THR A 360 -1.92 -22.66 -12.41
N ASN A 361 -2.57 -22.37 -11.28
CA ASN A 361 -3.95 -22.76 -11.02
C ASN A 361 -4.88 -22.19 -12.10
N ASP A 362 -5.86 -22.99 -12.52
CA ASP A 362 -6.78 -22.68 -13.60
C ASP A 362 -7.51 -21.34 -13.43
N SER A 363 -7.95 -21.03 -12.21
CA SER A 363 -8.62 -19.77 -11.89
C SER A 363 -7.76 -18.53 -12.13
N ARG A 364 -6.43 -18.65 -12.04
CA ARG A 364 -5.49 -17.54 -12.22
C ARG A 364 -5.37 -17.10 -13.66
N TYR A 365 -5.57 -17.99 -14.63
CA TYR A 365 -5.64 -17.60 -16.03
C TYR A 365 -6.86 -16.71 -16.33
N SER A 366 -8.01 -17.03 -15.74
CA SER A 366 -9.20 -16.20 -15.84
C SER A 366 -8.99 -14.84 -15.19
N GLN A 367 -8.30 -14.79 -14.04
CA GLN A 367 -7.89 -13.54 -13.40
C GLN A 367 -7.01 -12.69 -14.35
N LEU A 368 -5.96 -13.28 -14.94
CA LEU A 368 -5.06 -12.59 -15.88
C LEU A 368 -5.80 -11.95 -17.05
N VAL A 369 -6.72 -12.68 -17.69
CA VAL A 369 -7.48 -12.17 -18.82
C VAL A 369 -8.49 -11.09 -18.39
N SER A 370 -9.07 -11.20 -17.20
CA SER A 370 -9.94 -10.15 -16.63
C SER A 370 -9.15 -8.85 -16.41
N GLU A 371 -7.98 -8.94 -15.77
CA GLU A 371 -7.10 -7.78 -15.53
C GLU A 371 -6.59 -7.16 -16.83
N ALA A 372 -6.26 -7.98 -17.84
CA ALA A 372 -5.89 -7.51 -19.17
C ALA A 372 -7.06 -6.77 -19.87
N SER A 373 -8.30 -7.24 -19.67
CA SER A 373 -9.49 -6.58 -20.21
C SER A 373 -9.71 -5.20 -19.57
N ASP A 374 -9.56 -5.08 -18.25
CA ASP A 374 -9.63 -3.79 -17.56
C ASP A 374 -8.52 -2.84 -18.04
N THR A 375 -7.33 -3.39 -18.30
CA THR A 375 -6.20 -2.64 -18.84
C THR A 375 -6.46 -2.12 -20.25
N PHE A 376 -7.07 -2.93 -21.11
CA PHE A 376 -7.57 -2.50 -22.40
C PHE A 376 -8.65 -1.42 -22.27
N PHE A 377 -9.62 -1.58 -21.36
CA PHE A 377 -10.67 -0.58 -21.15
C PHE A 377 -10.11 0.78 -20.73
N ARG A 378 -9.14 0.81 -19.81
CA ARG A 378 -8.46 2.07 -19.44
C ARG A 378 -7.83 2.76 -20.65
N ALA A 379 -7.22 1.99 -21.54
CA ALA A 379 -6.56 2.53 -22.73
C ALA A 379 -7.54 3.10 -23.78
N ILE A 380 -8.78 2.61 -23.82
CA ILE A 380 -9.83 3.21 -24.65
C ILE A 380 -10.65 4.28 -23.92
N GLY A 381 -10.19 4.78 -22.77
CA GLY A 381 -10.78 5.90 -22.05
C GLY A 381 -11.75 5.54 -20.92
N PHE A 382 -11.80 4.28 -20.48
CA PHE A 382 -12.57 3.88 -19.29
C PHE A 382 -11.79 4.26 -18.02
N THR A 383 -11.87 5.54 -17.67
CA THR A 383 -11.16 6.13 -16.52
C THR A 383 -12.05 6.17 -15.27
N PRO A 384 -11.49 6.46 -14.06
CA PRO A 384 -12.30 6.75 -12.89
C PRO A 384 -13.35 7.84 -13.11
N GLU A 385 -13.03 8.88 -13.89
CA GLU A 385 -13.95 9.97 -14.24
C GLU A 385 -15.11 9.45 -15.09
N TYR A 386 -14.84 8.54 -16.03
CA TYR A 386 -15.90 7.89 -16.81
C TYR A 386 -16.79 7.05 -15.89
N LEU A 387 -16.21 6.21 -15.03
CA LEU A 387 -16.95 5.37 -14.08
C LEU A 387 -17.85 6.22 -13.16
N ALA A 388 -17.37 7.38 -12.71
CA ALA A 388 -18.11 8.31 -11.86
C ALA A 388 -19.38 8.88 -12.52
N THR A 389 -19.51 8.79 -13.85
CA THR A 389 -20.74 9.18 -14.56
C THR A 389 -21.86 8.13 -14.49
N GLY A 390 -21.65 7.04 -13.75
CA GLY A 390 -22.63 5.95 -13.63
C GLY A 390 -22.70 5.05 -14.86
N ARG A 391 -21.60 4.93 -15.61
CA ARG A 391 -21.47 4.12 -16.82
C ARG A 391 -20.35 3.09 -16.64
N THR A 392 -20.62 1.82 -16.96
CA THR A 392 -19.68 0.72 -16.71
C THR A 392 -19.81 -0.41 -17.74
N PHE A 393 -18.92 -1.40 -17.68
CA PHE A 393 -19.02 -2.65 -18.43
C PHE A 393 -19.31 -3.83 -17.51
N TYR A 394 -20.17 -4.74 -17.94
CA TYR A 394 -20.36 -6.06 -17.33
C TYR A 394 -19.94 -7.15 -18.30
N THR A 395 -19.18 -8.12 -17.81
CA THR A 395 -18.97 -9.38 -18.51
C THR A 395 -20.28 -10.17 -18.50
N VAL A 396 -20.81 -10.50 -19.68
CA VAL A 396 -22.06 -11.28 -19.80
C VAL A 396 -21.83 -12.70 -20.31
N GLU A 397 -20.70 -12.94 -20.96
CA GLU A 397 -20.29 -14.26 -21.43
C GLU A 397 -18.77 -14.36 -21.42
N GLY A 398 -18.27 -15.56 -21.11
CA GLY A 398 -16.85 -15.87 -21.08
C GLY A 398 -16.60 -17.31 -21.49
N HIS A 399 -15.57 -17.54 -22.30
CA HIS A 399 -15.12 -18.86 -22.71
C HIS A 399 -13.59 -18.95 -22.58
N SER A 400 -13.13 -20.03 -21.95
CA SER A 400 -11.74 -20.22 -21.58
C SER A 400 -11.22 -21.53 -22.16
N ARG A 401 -9.99 -21.52 -22.70
CA ARG A 401 -9.32 -22.73 -23.20
C ARG A 401 -7.91 -22.80 -22.62
N PHE A 402 -7.62 -23.93 -21.99
CA PHE A 402 -6.30 -24.28 -21.48
C PHE A 402 -5.57 -25.07 -22.57
N LEU A 403 -4.51 -24.49 -23.13
CA LEU A 403 -3.77 -25.03 -24.28
C LEU A 403 -2.42 -25.60 -23.87
N ASP A 404 -1.78 -25.00 -22.87
CA ASP A 404 -0.53 -25.46 -22.26
C ASP A 404 -0.47 -24.94 -20.80
N GLN A 405 0.59 -25.30 -20.09
CA GLN A 405 0.86 -24.93 -18.70
C GLN A 405 1.91 -23.83 -18.58
N THR A 406 1.81 -23.10 -17.47
CA THR A 406 2.84 -22.18 -16.96
C THR A 406 3.18 -22.59 -15.53
N ARG A 407 4.35 -22.16 -15.05
CA ARG A 407 4.90 -22.47 -13.72
C ARG A 407 5.37 -21.19 -13.03
N ALA A 408 5.59 -21.28 -11.72
CA ALA A 408 6.21 -20.20 -10.97
C ALA A 408 7.54 -19.76 -11.63
N GLY A 409 7.71 -18.45 -11.79
CA GLY A 409 8.87 -17.84 -12.44
C GLY A 409 8.77 -17.70 -13.97
N ASP A 410 7.78 -18.31 -14.62
CA ASP A 410 7.56 -18.10 -16.06
C ASP A 410 7.18 -16.63 -16.32
N LYS A 411 7.84 -16.01 -17.30
CA LYS A 411 7.45 -14.70 -17.81
C LYS A 411 6.36 -14.86 -18.86
N ILE A 412 5.26 -14.16 -18.66
CA ILE A 412 4.10 -14.18 -19.56
C ILE A 412 3.71 -12.76 -19.98
N LYS A 413 3.02 -12.69 -21.12
CA LYS A 413 2.28 -11.52 -21.57
C LYS A 413 0.87 -11.90 -21.98
N VAL A 414 -0.07 -10.99 -21.78
CA VAL A 414 -1.46 -11.14 -22.26
C VAL A 414 -1.66 -10.24 -23.46
N LEU A 415 -1.93 -10.86 -24.60
CA LEU A 415 -2.29 -10.16 -25.84
C LEU A 415 -3.79 -10.04 -25.92
N THR A 416 -4.33 -8.84 -26.07
CA THR A 416 -5.77 -8.59 -26.17
C THR A 416 -6.10 -7.96 -27.52
N ARG A 417 -7.13 -8.49 -28.18
CA ARG A 417 -7.66 -7.96 -29.44
C ARG A 417 -9.17 -7.79 -29.35
N VAL A 418 -9.67 -6.82 -30.11
CA VAL A 418 -11.11 -6.60 -30.29
C VAL A 418 -11.56 -7.53 -31.42
N ALA A 419 -12.37 -8.53 -31.08
CA ALA A 419 -12.95 -9.44 -32.05
C ALA A 419 -14.14 -8.82 -32.79
N SER A 420 -15.01 -8.13 -32.06
CA SER A 420 -16.11 -7.35 -32.61
C SER A 420 -16.59 -6.30 -31.60
N TYR A 421 -17.36 -5.33 -32.08
CA TYR A 421 -17.97 -4.30 -31.23
C TYR A 421 -19.24 -3.74 -31.89
N ASP A 422 -20.12 -3.17 -31.08
CA ASP A 422 -21.24 -2.34 -31.53
C ASP A 422 -21.41 -1.15 -30.57
N GLU A 423 -22.51 -0.40 -30.64
CA GLU A 423 -22.74 0.75 -29.76
C GLU A 423 -22.78 0.40 -28.26
N LYS A 424 -23.09 -0.85 -27.90
CA LYS A 424 -23.32 -1.31 -26.52
C LYS A 424 -22.41 -2.46 -26.10
N ARG A 425 -21.66 -3.05 -27.03
CA ARG A 425 -20.93 -4.30 -26.80
C ARG A 425 -19.48 -4.20 -27.24
N ILE A 426 -18.61 -4.85 -26.47
CA ILE A 426 -17.23 -5.12 -26.86
C ILE A 426 -16.99 -6.61 -26.69
N HIS A 427 -16.54 -7.27 -27.75
CA HIS A 427 -16.10 -8.65 -27.74
C HIS A 427 -14.58 -8.69 -27.79
N LEU A 428 -13.94 -9.17 -26.72
CA LEU A 428 -12.50 -9.27 -26.61
C LEU A 428 -12.04 -10.72 -26.70
N TRP A 429 -10.92 -10.91 -27.39
CA TRP A 429 -10.14 -12.14 -27.40
C TRP A 429 -8.78 -11.88 -26.77
N SER A 430 -8.38 -12.73 -25.84
CA SER A 430 -7.12 -12.62 -25.11
C SER A 430 -6.32 -13.91 -25.14
N GLU A 431 -5.00 -13.79 -25.24
CA GLU A 431 -4.04 -14.89 -25.27
C GLU A 431 -2.97 -14.68 -24.20
N VAL A 432 -2.81 -15.65 -23.29
CA VAL A 432 -1.68 -15.70 -22.37
C VAL A 432 -0.53 -16.42 -23.07
N VAL A 433 0.53 -15.68 -23.35
CA VAL A 433 1.67 -16.14 -24.15
C VAL A 433 2.92 -16.14 -23.27
N ARG A 434 3.63 -17.27 -23.26
CA ARG A 434 4.95 -17.38 -22.60
C ARG A 434 6.02 -16.65 -23.39
N GLU A 435 7.17 -16.42 -22.77
CA GLU A 435 8.33 -15.79 -23.42
C GLU A 435 8.84 -16.57 -24.66
N ASP A 436 8.66 -17.89 -24.69
CA ASP A 436 8.99 -18.77 -25.83
C ASP A 436 7.98 -18.68 -27.00
N GLY A 437 6.92 -17.88 -26.86
CA GLY A 437 5.89 -17.68 -27.87
C GLY A 437 4.74 -18.68 -27.82
N VAL A 438 4.76 -19.66 -26.91
CA VAL A 438 3.66 -20.63 -26.78
C VAL A 438 2.46 -19.99 -26.09
N VAL A 439 1.28 -20.17 -26.68
CA VAL A 439 0.01 -19.76 -26.08
C VAL A 439 -0.44 -20.82 -25.08
N ALA A 440 -0.42 -20.47 -23.80
CA ALA A 440 -0.84 -21.36 -22.72
C ALA A 440 -2.35 -21.33 -22.47
N PHE A 441 -2.98 -20.18 -22.69
CA PHE A 441 -4.41 -19.98 -22.41
C PHE A 441 -5.04 -18.97 -23.37
N THR A 442 -6.30 -19.19 -23.71
CA THR A 442 -7.12 -18.20 -24.43
C THR A 442 -8.39 -17.89 -23.65
N GLY A 443 -8.76 -16.62 -23.58
CA GLY A 443 -10.04 -16.16 -23.04
C GLY A 443 -10.81 -15.33 -24.06
N GLU A 444 -12.09 -15.64 -24.23
CA GLU A 444 -13.03 -14.95 -25.10
C GLU A 444 -14.15 -14.36 -24.23
N HIS A 445 -14.33 -13.04 -24.25
CA HIS A 445 -15.28 -12.36 -23.36
C HIS A 445 -16.16 -11.37 -24.11
N LEU A 446 -17.46 -11.44 -23.85
CA LEU A 446 -18.42 -10.43 -24.28
C LEU A 446 -18.75 -9.49 -23.13
N PHE A 447 -18.52 -8.21 -23.35
CA PHE A 447 -18.81 -7.14 -22.41
C PHE A 447 -19.98 -6.30 -22.90
N MET A 448 -20.88 -5.97 -21.99
CA MET A 448 -22.02 -5.08 -22.22
C MET A 448 -21.80 -3.77 -21.48
N HIS A 449 -21.97 -2.66 -22.17
CA HIS A 449 -21.99 -1.33 -21.56
C HIS A 449 -23.34 -1.09 -20.88
N VAL A 450 -23.31 -0.62 -19.62
CA VAL A 450 -24.45 -0.52 -18.72
C VAL A 450 -24.47 0.83 -18.03
N ASP A 451 -25.67 1.40 -17.92
CA ASP A 451 -25.98 2.52 -17.03
C ASP A 451 -26.30 1.97 -15.63
N THR A 452 -25.52 2.36 -14.63
CA THR A 452 -25.62 1.82 -13.26
C THR A 452 -26.84 2.33 -12.51
N ALA A 453 -27.42 3.48 -12.90
CA ALA A 453 -28.63 4.00 -12.28
C ALA A 453 -29.86 3.19 -12.69
N THR A 454 -29.90 2.73 -13.94
CA THR A 454 -31.02 1.93 -14.48
C THR A 454 -30.76 0.42 -14.43
N GLY A 455 -29.50 -0.01 -14.32
CA GLY A 455 -29.08 -1.40 -14.45
C GLY A 455 -29.28 -1.97 -15.86
N LYS A 456 -29.47 -1.11 -16.87
CA LYS A 456 -29.80 -1.51 -18.25
C LYS A 456 -28.66 -1.21 -19.21
N THR A 457 -28.65 -1.94 -20.32
CA THR A 457 -27.68 -1.75 -21.38
C THR A 457 -27.86 -0.39 -22.05
N SER A 458 -26.77 0.36 -22.17
CA SER A 458 -26.74 1.72 -22.70
C SER A 458 -25.62 1.86 -23.73
N PRO A 459 -25.77 2.74 -24.74
CA PRO A 459 -24.66 3.03 -25.65
C PRO A 459 -23.43 3.54 -24.90
N MET A 460 -22.24 3.15 -25.38
CA MET A 460 -20.97 3.72 -24.94
C MET A 460 -20.91 5.21 -25.27
N GLY A 461 -20.25 5.99 -24.42
CA GLY A 461 -20.00 7.40 -24.68
C GLY A 461 -19.19 7.63 -25.96
N SER A 462 -19.42 8.76 -26.63
CA SER A 462 -18.66 9.16 -27.82
C SER A 462 -17.15 9.20 -27.59
N GLU A 463 -16.74 9.55 -26.37
CA GLU A 463 -15.38 9.60 -25.87
C GLU A 463 -14.68 8.22 -25.89
N LEU A 464 -15.39 7.14 -25.51
CA LEU A 464 -14.86 5.77 -25.62
C LEU A 464 -14.85 5.31 -27.07
N MET A 465 -15.95 5.54 -27.79
CA MET A 465 -16.12 5.08 -29.17
C MET A 465 -15.07 5.67 -30.12
N MET A 466 -14.66 6.92 -29.88
CA MET A 466 -13.61 7.60 -30.65
C MET A 466 -12.26 6.86 -30.55
N LEU A 467 -11.97 6.26 -29.40
CA LEU A 467 -10.74 5.50 -29.17
C LEU A 467 -10.89 4.03 -29.60
N LEU A 468 -12.02 3.40 -29.30
CA LEU A 468 -12.27 1.98 -29.62
C LEU A 468 -12.34 1.71 -31.13
N LYS A 469 -13.06 2.54 -31.89
CA LYS A 469 -13.39 2.28 -33.29
C LYS A 469 -12.16 2.07 -34.19
N PRO A 470 -11.14 2.96 -34.18
CA PRO A 470 -9.94 2.77 -35.01
C PRO A 470 -9.22 1.45 -34.73
N ILE A 471 -9.16 1.03 -33.46
CA ILE A 471 -8.51 -0.21 -33.04
C ILE A 471 -9.31 -1.42 -33.53
N ALA A 472 -10.61 -1.40 -33.33
CA ALA A 472 -11.48 -2.50 -33.75
C ALA A 472 -11.48 -2.68 -35.28
N GLU A 473 -11.51 -1.59 -36.05
CA GLU A 473 -11.42 -1.62 -37.51
C GLU A 473 -10.08 -2.15 -38.02
N ALA A 474 -9.00 -1.91 -37.28
CA ALA A 474 -7.68 -2.40 -37.64
C ALA A 474 -7.49 -3.87 -37.23
N HIS A 475 -7.95 -4.26 -36.03
CA HIS A 475 -7.98 -5.66 -35.58
C HIS A 475 -8.84 -6.56 -36.46
N ALA A 476 -9.94 -6.05 -37.03
CA ALA A 476 -10.78 -6.80 -37.97
C ALA A 476 -10.05 -7.24 -39.26
N LYS A 477 -8.87 -6.65 -39.56
CA LYS A 477 -8.02 -7.01 -40.70
C LYS A 477 -7.00 -8.09 -40.36
N LEU A 478 -6.84 -8.44 -39.08
CA LEU A 478 -5.95 -9.51 -38.64
C LEU A 478 -6.56 -10.88 -38.94
N SER A 479 -5.72 -11.91 -39.01
CA SER A 479 -6.21 -13.28 -39.10
C SER A 479 -7.05 -13.63 -37.87
N ALA A 480 -8.17 -14.33 -38.12
CA ALA A 480 -9.05 -14.77 -37.04
C ALA A 480 -8.27 -15.65 -36.04
N PRO A 481 -8.41 -15.42 -34.73
CA PRO A 481 -7.78 -16.27 -33.72
C PRO A 481 -8.22 -17.72 -33.84
N THR A 482 -7.28 -18.64 -33.61
CA THR A 482 -7.60 -20.07 -33.59
C THR A 482 -8.50 -20.40 -32.40
N GLY A 483 -9.77 -20.68 -32.69
CA GLY A 483 -10.77 -21.17 -31.73
C GLY A 483 -11.67 -20.11 -31.09
N ILE A 484 -11.71 -18.91 -31.68
CA ILE A 484 -12.77 -17.93 -31.44
C ILE A 484 -14.16 -18.52 -31.79
N GLY A 485 -15.18 -18.20 -30.98
CA GLY A 485 -16.55 -18.65 -31.15
C GLY A 485 -16.78 -20.14 -30.88
N ARG A 486 -15.83 -20.83 -30.23
CA ARG A 486 -15.99 -22.25 -29.88
C ARG A 486 -16.83 -22.44 -28.63
N HIS A 487 -17.44 -23.62 -28.55
CA HIS A 487 -18.11 -24.10 -27.35
C HIS A 487 -17.39 -25.27 -26.68
N VAL A 488 -17.71 -25.52 -25.41
CA VAL A 488 -17.09 -26.60 -24.62
C VAL A 488 -17.31 -27.95 -25.31
N GLY A 489 -16.21 -28.67 -25.55
CA GLY A 489 -16.23 -30.00 -26.14
C GLY A 489 -16.03 -30.05 -27.67
N GLU A 490 -15.91 -28.92 -28.35
CA GLU A 490 -15.65 -28.90 -29.79
C GLU A 490 -14.16 -29.13 -30.13
N ARG A 491 -13.89 -30.16 -30.94
CA ARG A 491 -12.56 -30.40 -31.51
C ARG A 491 -12.29 -29.38 -32.63
N PRO A 492 -11.02 -28.98 -32.85
CA PRO A 492 -10.68 -28.19 -34.03
C PRO A 492 -11.22 -28.83 -35.30
N ALA A 493 -11.85 -28.03 -36.16
CA ALA A 493 -11.99 -28.39 -37.56
C ALA A 493 -10.57 -28.73 -38.06
N LYS A 494 -10.41 -29.96 -38.56
CA LYS A 494 -9.13 -30.47 -39.05
C LYS A 494 -8.66 -29.69 -40.27
#